data_AF-A0A7C3E2X6-F1
#
_entry.id   AF-A0A7C3E2X6-F1
#
_cell.length_a   1.000
_cell.length_b   1.000
_cell.length_c   1.000
_cell.angle_alpha   90.00
_cell.angle_beta   90.00
_cell.angle_gamma   90.00
#
_symmetry.space_group_name_H-M   'P 1'
#
loop_
_entity.id
_entity.type
_entity.pdbx_description
1 polymer ?
#
loop_
_entity_poly.entity_id
_entity_poly.type
_entity_poly.pdbx_seq_one_letter_code
_entity_poly.pdbx_strand_id
1 'polypeptide(L)'
;MPYHIPTIAFEPLAAPQAIVNGPQVRFTVLTSRLLRLEYSPAGRFEDRPSQAFWYRKQPAPKFTVRQDEKSIEIDTGGLCVAEVVARMAKVVRARGG
;
A
#
# COMPACT_ATOMS: atom_id res chain seq x y z
N MET A 1 22.24 -18.21 -34.27
CA MET A 1 22.03 -18.22 -32.81
C MET A 1 20.57 -17.90 -32.54
N PRO A 2 19.75 -18.83 -32.03
CA PRO A 2 18.37 -18.50 -31.66
C PRO A 2 18.39 -17.54 -30.46
N TYR A 3 17.64 -16.46 -30.56
CA TYR A 3 17.48 -15.50 -29.46
C TYR A 3 16.48 -16.09 -28.47
N HIS A 4 16.94 -16.44 -27.29
CA HIS A 4 16.06 -16.72 -26.15
C HIS A 4 15.55 -15.37 -25.64
N ILE A 5 14.27 -15.09 -25.85
CA ILE A 5 13.61 -13.97 -25.19
C ILE A 5 13.26 -14.45 -23.77
N PRO A 6 13.86 -13.88 -22.72
CA PRO A 6 13.52 -14.27 -21.36
C PRO A 6 12.05 -13.99 -21.09
N THR A 7 11.32 -15.00 -20.61
CA THR A 7 10.00 -14.80 -20.03
C THR A 7 10.18 -14.11 -18.68
N ILE A 8 9.82 -12.83 -18.61
CA ILE A 8 9.87 -12.06 -17.37
C ILE A 8 8.59 -12.34 -16.58
N ALA A 9 8.73 -12.91 -15.38
CA ALA A 9 7.60 -13.09 -14.47
C ALA A 9 7.22 -11.75 -13.84
N PHE A 10 6.07 -11.20 -14.23
CA PHE A 10 5.61 -9.87 -13.83
C PHE A 10 4.99 -9.79 -12.43
N GLU A 11 5.15 -10.80 -11.56
CA GLU A 11 4.44 -10.99 -10.28
C GLU A 11 4.16 -9.68 -9.52
N PRO A 12 3.01 -9.01 -9.81
CA PRO A 12 2.86 -7.59 -9.49
C PRO A 12 2.16 -7.42 -8.14
N LEU A 13 1.56 -8.49 -7.63
CA LEU A 13 0.95 -8.55 -6.33
C LEU A 13 2.04 -8.73 -5.28
N ALA A 14 2.07 -7.85 -4.30
CA ALA A 14 2.92 -8.02 -3.15
C ALA A 14 2.47 -9.23 -2.32
N ALA A 15 3.38 -9.78 -1.53
CA ALA A 15 3.02 -10.81 -0.58
C ALA A 15 1.97 -10.25 0.42
N PRO A 16 0.87 -10.96 0.72
CA PRO A 16 -0.21 -10.42 1.55
C PRO A 16 0.26 -9.88 2.91
N GLN A 17 1.27 -10.52 3.50
CA GLN A 17 1.87 -10.11 4.77
C GLN A 17 2.70 -8.80 4.69
N ALA A 18 2.98 -8.28 3.49
CA ALA A 18 3.63 -6.99 3.28
C ALA A 18 2.64 -5.83 3.08
N ILE A 19 1.33 -6.10 3.10
CA ILE A 19 0.28 -5.13 2.81
C ILE A 19 -0.39 -4.67 4.11
N VAL A 20 -0.53 -3.36 4.27
CA VAL A 20 -1.30 -2.74 5.35
C VAL A 20 -2.38 -1.86 4.74
N ASN A 21 -3.64 -2.08 5.13
CA ASN A 21 -4.79 -1.38 4.55
C ASN A 21 -5.44 -0.42 5.55
N GLY A 22 -5.79 0.76 5.07
CA GLY A 22 -6.78 1.66 5.65
C GLY A 22 -8.01 1.78 4.73
N PRO A 23 -8.99 2.62 5.08
CA PRO A 23 -10.23 2.78 4.29
C PRO A 23 -10.01 3.28 2.86
N GLN A 24 -9.05 4.16 2.67
CA GLN A 24 -8.75 4.82 1.39
C GLN A 24 -7.28 4.72 1.03
N VAL A 25 -6.49 4.01 1.81
CA VAL A 25 -5.03 3.94 1.68
C VAL A 25 -4.56 2.51 1.74
N ARG A 26 -3.53 2.20 0.97
CA ARG A 26 -2.83 0.92 1.00
C ARG A 26 -1.34 1.18 1.03
N PHE A 27 -0.68 0.63 2.05
CA PHE A 27 0.76 0.56 2.13
C PHE A 27 1.24 -0.82 1.70
N THR A 28 2.32 -0.85 0.93
CA THR A 28 3.09 -2.07 0.65
C THR A 28 4.52 -1.86 1.16
N VAL A 29 4.95 -2.66 2.13
CA VAL A 29 6.31 -2.62 2.65
C VAL A 29 7.23 -3.40 1.71
N LEU A 30 8.07 -2.69 0.96
CA LEU A 30 8.93 -3.30 -0.05
C LEU A 30 10.29 -3.69 0.53
N THR A 31 10.84 -2.87 1.43
CA THR A 31 12.10 -3.14 2.15
C THR A 31 12.07 -2.51 3.55
N SER A 32 13.14 -2.66 4.33
CA SER A 32 13.32 -1.96 5.61
C SER A 32 13.45 -0.44 5.50
N ARG A 33 13.49 0.13 4.28
CA ARG A 33 13.58 1.58 4.05
C ARG A 33 12.74 2.09 2.88
N LEU A 34 11.82 1.26 2.37
CA LEU A 34 11.00 1.61 1.21
C LEU A 34 9.59 1.07 1.38
N LEU A 35 8.61 1.96 1.29
CA LEU A 35 7.20 1.63 1.23
C LEU A 35 6.59 2.26 -0.03
N ARG A 36 5.59 1.59 -0.59
CA ARG A 36 4.68 2.17 -1.58
C ARG A 36 3.38 2.56 -0.87
N LEU A 37 2.94 3.79 -1.06
CA LEU A 37 1.62 4.27 -0.62
C LEU A 37 0.73 4.42 -1.85
N GLU A 38 -0.50 3.93 -1.75
CA GLU A 38 -1.57 4.20 -2.70
C GLU A 38 -2.75 4.81 -1.96
N TYR A 39 -3.29 5.91 -2.50
CA TYR A 39 -4.52 6.53 -2.02
C TYR A 39 -5.63 6.41 -3.07
N SER A 40 -6.84 6.09 -2.63
CA SER A 40 -8.03 5.98 -3.45
C SER A 40 -9.26 6.43 -2.66
N PRO A 41 -9.94 7.51 -3.09
CA PRO A 41 -11.18 7.96 -2.44
C PRO A 41 -12.27 6.87 -2.40
N ALA A 42 -12.23 5.93 -3.34
CA ALA A 42 -13.18 4.83 -3.46
C ALA A 42 -12.68 3.49 -2.87
N GLY A 43 -11.50 3.47 -2.23
CA GLY A 43 -10.91 2.24 -1.67
C GLY A 43 -10.52 1.19 -2.72
N ARG A 44 -10.34 1.60 -3.99
CA ARG A 44 -9.91 0.73 -5.09
C ARG A 44 -8.47 1.04 -5.47
N PHE A 45 -7.59 0.04 -5.41
CA PHE A 45 -6.15 0.19 -5.62
C PHE A 45 -5.68 -0.44 -6.93
N GLU A 46 -4.48 -0.09 -7.40
CA GLU A 46 -3.92 -0.57 -8.67
C GLU A 46 -2.91 -1.70 -8.44
N ASP A 47 -3.30 -2.88 -8.90
CA ASP A 47 -2.54 -4.12 -8.76
C ASP A 47 -1.68 -4.42 -9.98
N ARG A 48 -1.91 -3.74 -11.11
CA ARG A 48 -1.07 -3.88 -12.30
C ARG A 48 0.38 -3.47 -12.01
N PRO A 49 1.37 -4.08 -12.68
CA PRO A 49 2.75 -3.64 -12.58
C PRO A 49 2.87 -2.20 -13.07
N SER A 50 3.70 -1.41 -12.39
CA SER A 50 4.11 -0.08 -12.87
C SER A 50 5.52 -0.18 -13.45
N GLN A 51 5.93 0.79 -14.27
CA GLN A 51 7.27 0.78 -14.90
C GLN A 51 8.40 0.68 -13.86
N ALA A 52 8.24 1.35 -12.71
CA ALA A 52 9.22 1.31 -11.62
C ALA A 52 9.10 0.05 -10.72
N PHE A 53 7.93 -0.61 -10.68
CA PHE A 53 7.67 -1.73 -9.77
C PHE A 53 6.88 -2.81 -10.48
N TRP A 54 7.59 -3.64 -11.26
CA TRP A 54 7.04 -4.74 -12.03
C TRP A 54 7.19 -6.12 -11.38
N TYR A 55 7.99 -6.24 -10.30
CA TYR A 55 8.13 -7.46 -9.50
C TYR A 55 8.03 -7.10 -8.00
N ARG A 56 6.87 -7.39 -7.39
CA ARG A 56 6.55 -6.97 -6.00
C ARG A 56 6.45 -8.12 -5.01
N LYS A 57 6.39 -9.36 -5.49
CA LYS A 57 6.30 -10.56 -4.67
C LYS A 57 7.66 -10.93 -4.06
N GLN A 58 8.18 -10.06 -3.22
CA GLN A 58 9.38 -10.29 -2.42
C GLN A 58 9.00 -10.90 -1.06
N PRO A 59 9.93 -11.60 -0.38
CA PRO A 59 9.75 -11.93 1.03
C PRO A 59 9.46 -10.66 1.81
N ALA A 60 8.38 -10.66 2.59
CA ALA A 60 8.03 -9.49 3.37
C ALA A 60 9.10 -9.23 4.45
N PRO A 61 9.56 -7.97 4.60
CA PRO A 61 10.48 -7.61 5.66
C PRO A 61 9.79 -7.74 7.03
N LYS A 62 10.59 -7.74 8.09
CA LYS A 62 10.05 -7.60 9.45
C LYS A 62 9.64 -6.15 9.67
N PHE A 63 8.41 -5.94 10.14
CA PHE A 63 7.91 -4.64 10.55
C PHE A 63 6.79 -4.82 11.58
N THR A 64 6.45 -3.75 12.29
CA THR A 64 5.30 -3.69 13.19
C THR A 64 4.31 -2.66 12.70
N VAL A 65 3.03 -2.91 12.98
CA VAL A 65 1.93 -2.00 12.66
C VAL A 65 1.23 -1.63 13.96
N ARG A 66 1.01 -0.33 14.16
CA ARG A 66 0.04 0.18 15.13
C ARG A 66 -1.05 0.91 14.36
N GLN A 67 -2.27 0.46 14.52
CA GLN A 67 -3.41 1.01 13.80
C GLN A 67 -4.55 1.26 14.78
N ASP A 68 -5.10 2.46 14.71
CA ASP A 68 -6.32 2.85 15.40
C ASP A 68 -7.30 3.52 14.43
N GLU A 69 -8.40 4.06 14.95
CA GLU A 69 -9.43 4.69 14.14
C GLU A 69 -8.95 5.95 13.40
N LYS A 70 -7.84 6.55 13.84
CA LYS A 70 -7.33 7.84 13.38
C LYS A 70 -6.01 7.73 12.65
N SER A 71 -5.27 6.64 12.81
CA SER A 71 -3.91 6.54 12.31
C SER A 71 -3.44 5.13 11.98
N ILE A 72 -2.49 5.07 11.06
CA ILE A 72 -1.68 3.89 10.75
C ILE A 72 -0.22 4.27 10.92
N GLU A 73 0.49 3.57 11.79
CA GLU A 73 1.93 3.67 12.00
C GLU A 73 2.59 2.35 11.57
N ILE A 74 3.60 2.44 10.71
CA ILE A 74 4.38 1.31 10.23
C ILE A 74 5.84 1.56 10.58
N ASP A 75 6.42 0.67 11.39
CA ASP A 75 7.83 0.73 11.78
C ASP A 75 8.56 -0.52 11.28
N THR A 76 9.59 -0.29 10.47
CA THR A 76 10.47 -1.32 9.88
C THR A 76 11.82 -1.42 10.59
N GLY A 77 12.06 -0.59 11.61
CA GLY A 77 13.34 -0.36 12.29
C GLY A 77 14.31 0.55 11.51
N GLY A 78 14.21 0.60 10.18
CA GLY A 78 15.03 1.49 9.32
C GLY A 78 14.28 2.71 8.80
N LEU A 79 12.95 2.68 8.86
CA LEU A 79 12.01 3.72 8.46
C LEU A 79 10.73 3.56 9.26
N CYS A 80 10.24 4.66 9.83
CA CYS A 80 8.93 4.76 10.46
C CYS A 80 8.07 5.75 9.67
N VAL A 81 6.85 5.35 9.33
CA VAL A 81 5.86 6.17 8.62
C VAL A 81 4.58 6.17 9.44
N ALA A 82 4.03 7.36 9.69
CA ALA A 82 2.72 7.53 10.32
C ALA A 82 1.81 8.34 9.39
N GLU A 83 0.59 7.85 9.15
CA GLU A 83 -0.45 8.57 8.41
C GLU A 83 -1.69 8.75 9.29
N VAL A 84 -2.23 9.97 9.30
CA VAL A 84 -3.52 10.26 9.91
C VAL A 84 -4.63 9.94 8.92
N VAL A 85 -5.43 8.93 9.22
CA VAL A 85 -6.64 8.55 8.48
C VAL A 85 -7.74 9.56 8.81
N ALA A 86 -7.75 10.71 8.14
CA ALA A 86 -8.77 11.73 8.33
C ALA A 86 -10.12 11.27 7.74
N ARG A 87 -11.15 11.13 8.58
CA ARG A 87 -12.52 10.92 8.11
C ARG A 87 -13.04 12.20 7.43
N MET A 88 -13.43 12.11 6.16
CA MET A 88 -14.35 13.09 5.55
C MET A 88 -15.74 12.85 6.15
N ALA A 89 -16.07 13.51 7.26
CA ALA A 89 -17.43 13.54 7.76
C ALA A 89 -18.32 14.23 6.70
N LYS A 90 -19.23 13.47 6.07
CA LYS A 90 -20.34 14.06 5.32
C LYS A 90 -21.15 14.92 6.29
N VAL A 91 -20.99 16.23 6.26
CA VAL A 91 -21.96 17.16 6.83
C VAL A 91 -23.23 17.02 6.00
N VAL A 92 -24.13 16.14 6.42
CA VAL A 92 -25.51 16.16 5.96
C VAL A 92 -26.16 17.36 6.66
N ARG A 93 -26.13 18.51 5.98
CA ARG A 93 -26.91 19.67 6.39
C ARG A 93 -28.37 19.35 6.07
N ALA A 94 -29.13 18.88 7.06
CA ALA A 94 -30.59 18.86 6.97
C ALA A 94 -31.06 20.31 6.87
N ARG A 95 -31.46 20.74 5.67
CA ARG A 95 -32.31 21.93 5.53
C ARG A 95 -33.72 21.50 5.91
N GLY A 96 -34.30 22.20 6.88
CA GLY A 96 -35.66 21.99 7.35
C GLY A 96 -36.72 22.28 6.29
N GLY A 97 -37.92 21.81 6.60
CA GLY A 97 -39.17 21.94 5.86
C GLY A 97 -40.15 20.93 6.41
#